data_AF-A0AA39J9B5-F1
#
_entry.id   AF-A0AA39J9B5-F1
#
_cell.length_a   1.000
_cell.length_b   1.000
_cell.length_c   1.000
_cell.angle_alpha   90.00
_cell.angle_beta   90.00
_cell.angle_gamma   90.00
#
_symmetry.space_group_name_H-M   'P 1'
#
loop_
_entity.id
_entity.type
_entity.pdbx_description
1 polymer ?
#
loop_
_entity_poly.entity_id
_entity_poly.type
_entity_poly.pdbx_seq_one_letter_code
_entity_poly.pdbx_strand_id
1 'polypeptide(L)'
;MSTITADFTVLLNVLKLDVSGTNCLIFHYCFEIAVESKGVWGHFDGSEPSPPGPQQGDNAAAAAAATAEVVEWKKKEKEARHYLVQKLEDSTLTELLCHATVER
;
A
#
# COMPACT_ATOMS: atom_id res chain seq x y z
N MET A 1 -0.19 36.62 19.80
CA MET A 1 -0.62 35.64 18.78
C MET A 1 0.35 34.48 18.84
N SER A 2 -0.08 33.32 19.33
CA SER A 2 0.78 32.14 19.40
C SER A 2 0.85 31.51 18.02
N THR A 3 2.00 31.63 17.37
CA THR A 3 2.29 30.93 16.12
C THR A 3 2.43 29.45 16.45
N ILE A 4 1.38 28.67 16.14
CA ILE A 4 1.45 27.21 16.14
C ILE A 4 2.36 26.84 14.97
N THR A 5 3.66 26.80 15.22
CA THR A 5 4.61 26.07 14.40
C THR A 5 4.49 24.63 14.87
N ALA A 6 3.36 23.98 14.53
CA ALA A 6 3.33 22.53 14.54
C ALA A 6 4.31 22.13 13.44
N ASP A 7 5.45 21.58 13.84
CA ASP A 7 6.49 21.10 12.93
C ASP A 7 5.83 20.17 11.89
N PHE A 8 5.56 20.70 10.70
CA PHE A 8 5.01 19.94 9.57
C PHE A 8 5.88 18.72 9.26
N THR A 9 7.16 18.77 9.64
CA THR A 9 8.12 17.66 9.61
C THR A 9 7.69 16.46 10.46
N VAL A 10 7.00 16.67 11.58
CA VAL A 10 6.45 15.61 12.44
C VAL A 10 5.17 15.02 11.84
N LEU A 11 4.35 15.84 11.18
CA LEU A 11 3.15 15.38 10.44
C LEU A 11 3.50 14.59 9.17
N LEU A 12 4.64 14.86 8.55
CA LEU A 12 5.13 14.16 7.36
C LEU A 12 5.72 12.77 7.66
N ASN A 13 6.17 12.54 8.90
CA ASN A 13 6.42 11.18 9.36
C ASN A 13 5.07 10.55 9.64
N VAL A 14 4.50 9.85 8.65
CA VAL A 14 3.28 9.05 8.82
C VAL A 14 3.43 8.27 10.12
N LEU A 15 2.64 8.67 11.12
CA LEU A 15 2.60 8.05 12.43
C LEU A 15 2.24 6.59 12.22
N LYS A 16 2.85 5.69 12.98
CA LYS A 16 2.41 4.29 12.97
C LYS A 16 0.93 4.22 13.39
N LEU A 17 0.20 3.25 12.85
CA LEU A 17 -1.14 2.96 13.31
C LEU A 17 -1.06 2.48 14.76
N ASP A 18 -1.74 3.21 15.65
CA ASP A 18 -1.82 2.83 17.05
C ASP A 18 -2.63 1.54 17.18
N VAL A 19 -2.20 0.66 18.08
CA VAL A 19 -2.83 -0.67 18.28
C VAL A 19 -4.29 -0.54 18.70
N SER A 20 -4.68 0.54 19.41
CA SER A 20 -6.08 0.81 19.76
C SER A 20 -6.92 1.34 18.59
N GLY A 21 -6.29 1.72 17.48
CA GLY A 21 -6.94 2.35 16.33
C GLY A 21 -7.36 3.80 16.55
N THR A 22 -7.02 4.42 17.69
CA THR A 22 -7.47 5.78 18.05
C THR A 22 -7.01 6.84 17.04
N ASN A 23 -5.87 6.63 16.35
CA ASN A 23 -5.36 7.53 15.32
C ASN A 23 -5.72 7.12 13.88
N CYS A 24 -6.62 6.14 13.67
CA CYS A 24 -6.88 5.55 12.35
C CYS A 24 -7.22 6.58 11.25
N LEU A 25 -8.05 7.58 11.55
CA LEU A 25 -8.42 8.60 10.57
C LEU A 25 -7.23 9.47 10.12
N ILE A 26 -6.40 9.89 11.08
CA ILE A 26 -5.20 10.70 10.79
C ILE A 26 -4.15 9.84 10.09
N PHE A 27 -3.98 8.59 10.53
CA PHE A 27 -3.14 7.60 9.87
C PHE A 27 -3.53 7.45 8.40
N HIS A 28 -4.81 7.20 8.10
CA HIS A 28 -5.28 7.01 6.73
C HIS A 28 -4.95 8.22 5.86
N TYR A 29 -5.31 9.44 6.31
CA TYR A 29 -5.05 10.67 5.57
C TYR A 29 -3.55 10.89 5.28
N CYS A 30 -2.69 10.70 6.29
CA CYS A 30 -1.24 10.85 6.10
C CYS A 30 -0.64 9.72 5.25
N PHE A 31 -1.14 8.49 5.40
CA PHE A 31 -0.69 7.32 4.66
C PHE A 31 -1.04 7.44 3.18
N GLU A 32 -2.26 7.87 2.85
CA GLU A 32 -2.72 8.15 1.50
C GLU A 32 -1.80 9.15 0.80
N ILE A 33 -1.59 10.33 1.38
CA ILE A 33 -0.67 11.35 0.82
C ILE A 33 0.74 10.77 0.59
N ALA A 34 1.25 10.02 1.56
CA ALA A 34 2.59 9.44 1.46
C ALA A 34 2.68 8.39 0.34
N VAL A 35 1.68 7.54 0.20
CA VAL A 35 1.64 6.48 -0.81
C VAL A 35 1.33 7.02 -2.21
N GLU A 36 0.47 8.03 -2.32
CA GLU A 36 0.23 8.79 -3.55
C GLU A 36 1.54 9.41 -4.06
N SER A 37 2.36 9.98 -3.17
CA SER A 37 3.68 10.52 -3.54
C SER A 37 4.65 9.47 -4.09
N LYS A 38 4.40 8.18 -3.79
CA LYS A 38 5.15 7.03 -4.33
C LYS A 38 4.53 6.43 -5.59
N GLY A 39 3.33 6.88 -5.98
CA GLY A 39 2.64 6.41 -7.18
C GLY A 39 2.13 4.97 -7.08
N VAL A 40 1.77 4.50 -5.88
CA VAL A 40 1.21 3.15 -5.67
C VAL A 40 -0.13 3.15 -4.93
N TRP A 41 -0.79 4.30 -4.79
CA TRP A 41 -2.10 4.40 -4.13
C TRP A 41 -3.19 3.60 -4.85
N GLY A 42 -3.11 3.53 -6.18
CA GLY A 42 -4.00 2.74 -7.03
C GLY A 42 -4.09 1.26 -6.66
N HIS A 43 -3.04 0.72 -6.02
CA HIS A 43 -3.02 -0.65 -5.52
C HIS A 43 -3.79 -0.84 -4.19
N PHE A 44 -4.11 0.24 -3.48
CA PHE A 44 -4.87 0.22 -2.22
C PHE A 44 -6.35 0.53 -2.43
N ASP A 45 -6.67 1.58 -3.20
CA ASP A 45 -8.06 1.98 -3.47
C ASP A 45 -8.73 1.14 -4.58
N GLY A 46 -7.93 0.36 -5.30
CA GLY A 46 -8.38 -0.49 -6.40
C GLY A 46 -8.52 0.23 -7.74
N SER A 47 -8.06 1.48 -7.86
CA SER A 47 -8.06 2.20 -9.14
C SER A 47 -7.09 1.61 -10.16
N GLU A 48 -6.07 0.87 -9.71
CA GLU A 48 -5.11 0.14 -10.54
C GLU A 48 -5.25 -1.38 -10.35
N PRO A 49 -6.31 -1.99 -10.91
CA PRO A 49 -6.52 -3.43 -10.81
C PRO A 49 -5.39 -4.20 -11.51
N SER A 50 -5.18 -5.46 -11.10
CA SER A 50 -4.21 -6.32 -11.78
C SER A 50 -4.54 -6.43 -13.27
N PRO A 51 -3.55 -6.24 -14.16
CA PRO A 51 -3.75 -6.42 -15.58
C PRO A 51 -4.09 -7.90 -15.88
N PRO A 52 -4.83 -8.14 -16.97
CA PRO A 52 -5.08 -9.50 -17.43
C PRO A 52 -3.75 -10.16 -17.82
N GLY A 53 -3.57 -11.41 -17.42
CA GLY A 53 -2.44 -12.22 -17.89
C GLY A 53 -2.56 -12.58 -19.38
N PRO A 54 -1.57 -13.31 -19.93
CA PRO A 54 -1.59 -13.77 -21.31
C PRO A 54 -2.89 -14.51 -21.65
N GLN A 55 -3.52 -14.15 -22.77
CA GLN A 55 -4.76 -14.74 -23.23
C GLN A 55 -4.48 -15.87 -24.23
N GLN A 56 -5.39 -16.84 -24.28
CA GLN A 56 -5.31 -17.92 -25.26
C GLN A 56 -5.59 -17.36 -26.65
N GLY A 57 -4.59 -17.41 -27.53
CA GLY A 57 -4.63 -16.81 -28.87
C GLY A 57 -3.68 -15.63 -29.06
N ASP A 58 -3.06 -15.14 -27.98
CA ASP A 58 -2.01 -14.14 -28.07
C ASP A 58 -0.81 -14.67 -28.86
N ASN A 59 -0.26 -13.82 -29.72
CA ASN A 59 1.04 -14.12 -30.32
C ASN A 59 2.15 -14.01 -29.26
N ALA A 60 3.34 -14.54 -29.56
CA ALA A 60 4.45 -14.58 -28.61
C ALA A 60 4.85 -13.19 -28.06
N ALA A 61 4.75 -12.14 -28.89
CA ALA A 61 5.09 -10.78 -28.46
C ALA A 61 4.04 -10.20 -27.49
N ALA A 62 2.76 -10.41 -27.77
CA ALA A 62 1.65 -9.98 -26.92
C ALA A 62 1.66 -10.72 -25.57
N ALA A 63 1.87 -12.04 -25.58
CA ALA A 63 1.99 -12.83 -24.36
C ALA A 63 3.17 -12.39 -23.49
N ALA A 64 4.31 -12.06 -24.11
CA ALA A 64 5.48 -11.52 -23.39
C ALA A 64 5.19 -10.15 -22.76
N ALA A 65 4.51 -9.24 -23.50
CA ALA A 65 4.12 -7.93 -22.99
C ALA A 65 3.15 -8.04 -21.81
N ALA A 66 2.09 -8.84 -21.92
CA ALA A 66 1.12 -9.07 -20.84
C ALA A 66 1.80 -9.67 -19.59
N THR A 67 2.75 -10.58 -19.79
CA THR A 67 3.52 -11.15 -18.67
C THR A 67 4.38 -10.10 -17.98
N ALA A 68 5.07 -9.25 -18.75
CA ALA A 68 5.89 -8.17 -18.21
C ALA A 68 5.04 -7.15 -17.43
N GLU A 69 3.85 -6.82 -17.94
CA GLU A 69 2.90 -5.93 -17.27
C GLU A 69 2.42 -6.50 -15.93
N VAL A 70 2.03 -7.77 -15.88
CA VAL A 70 1.66 -8.47 -14.64
C VAL A 70 2.83 -8.52 -13.65
N VAL A 71 4.05 -8.74 -14.13
CA VAL A 71 5.25 -8.78 -13.28
C VAL A 71 5.52 -7.42 -12.65
N GLU A 72 5.44 -6.33 -13.41
CA GLU A 72 5.63 -4.98 -12.90
C GLU A 72 4.50 -4.58 -11.94
N TRP A 73 3.24 -4.91 -12.27
CA TRP A 73 2.12 -4.69 -11.36
C TRP A 73 2.32 -5.40 -10.01
N LYS A 74 2.72 -6.69 -10.03
CA LYS A 74 3.01 -7.45 -8.80
C LYS A 74 4.17 -6.87 -7.99
N LYS A 75 5.15 -6.27 -8.66
CA LYS A 75 6.26 -5.58 -7.98
C LYS A 75 5.75 -4.36 -7.24
N LYS A 76 5.00 -3.48 -7.90
CA LYS A 76 4.38 -2.31 -7.25
C LYS A 76 3.41 -2.70 -6.14
N GLU A 77 2.65 -3.79 -6.31
CA GLU A 77 1.77 -4.33 -5.27
C GLU A 77 2.57 -4.78 -4.03
N LYS A 78 3.76 -5.37 -4.21
CA LYS A 78 4.67 -5.67 -3.09
C LYS A 78 5.22 -4.41 -2.43
N GLU A 79 5.57 -3.39 -3.21
CA GLU A 79 6.05 -2.10 -2.70
C GLU A 79 4.96 -1.40 -1.88
N ALA A 80 3.73 -1.36 -2.38
CA ALA A 80 2.55 -0.88 -1.66
C ALA A 80 2.41 -1.58 -0.31
N ARG A 81 2.34 -2.93 -0.30
CA ARG A 81 2.29 -3.71 0.95
C ARG A 81 3.45 -3.41 1.89
N HIS A 82 4.66 -3.23 1.36
CA HIS A 82 5.83 -2.91 2.18
C HIS A 82 5.66 -1.57 2.90
N TYR A 83 5.16 -0.53 2.22
CA TYR A 83 4.88 0.75 2.86
C TYR A 83 3.85 0.64 3.98
N LEU A 84 2.80 -0.17 3.80
CA LEU A 84 1.82 -0.41 4.85
C LEU A 84 2.47 -1.05 6.07
N VAL A 85 3.22 -2.14 5.86
CA VAL A 85 3.87 -2.90 6.95
C VAL A 85 4.84 -2.03 7.76
N GLN A 86 5.57 -1.11 7.12
CA GLN A 86 6.45 -0.17 7.84
C GLN A 86 5.72 0.76 8.82
N LYS A 87 4.40 0.93 8.64
CA LYS A 87 3.58 1.85 9.41
C LYS A 87 2.64 1.14 10.38
N LEU A 88 2.76 -0.17 10.52
CA LEU A 88 2.06 -0.95 11.56
C LEU A 88 3.01 -1.24 12.72
N GLU A 89 2.48 -1.33 13.93
CA GLU A 89 3.21 -1.92 15.05
C GLU A 89 3.28 -3.44 14.91
N ASP A 90 4.34 -4.04 15.44
CA ASP A 90 4.62 -5.48 15.31
C ASP A 90 3.47 -6.36 15.85
N SER A 91 2.78 -5.89 16.91
CA SER A 91 1.61 -6.58 17.46
C SER A 91 0.45 -6.62 16.46
N THR A 92 0.16 -5.48 15.80
CA THR A 92 -0.90 -5.38 14.79
C THR A 92 -0.54 -6.20 13.54
N LEU A 93 0.72 -6.18 13.14
CA LEU A 93 1.20 -7.01 12.03
C LEU A 93 1.07 -8.50 12.35
N THR A 94 1.41 -8.91 13.57
CA THR A 94 1.29 -10.31 14.02
C THR A 94 -0.16 -10.77 13.99
N GLU A 95 -1.08 -9.95 14.50
CA GLU A 95 -2.52 -10.25 14.47
C GLU A 95 -3.05 -10.39 13.04
N LEU A 96 -2.69 -9.45 12.15
CA LEU A 96 -3.07 -9.50 10.74
C LEU A 96 -2.58 -10.77 10.05
N LEU A 97 -1.31 -11.16 10.28
CA LEU A 97 -0.73 -12.37 9.73
C LEU A 97 -1.40 -13.63 10.30
N CYS A 98 -1.69 -13.67 11.60
CA CYS A 98 -2.41 -14.77 12.22
C CYS A 98 -3.81 -14.94 11.60
N HIS A 99 -4.55 -13.86 11.39
CA HIS A 99 -5.88 -13.92 10.78
C HIS A 99 -5.83 -14.41 9.33
N ALA A 100 -4.90 -13.90 8.52
CA ALA A 100 -4.72 -14.34 7.14
C ALA A 100 -4.33 -15.83 7.01
N THR A 101 -3.72 -16.41 8.05
CA THR A 101 -3.33 -17.83 8.05
C THR A 101 -4.49 -18.75 8.47
N VAL A 102 -5.50 -18.23 9.16
CA VAL A 102 -6.63 -19.02 9.70
C VAL A 102 -7.78 -19.14 8.69
N GLU A 103 -7.91 -18.21 7.73
CA GLU A 103 -8.96 -18.24 6.69
C GLU A 103 -8.55 -18.92 5.36
N ARG A 104 -7.71 -19.96 5.39
CA ARG A 104 -7.35 -20.74 4.18
C ARG A 104 -8.10 -22.06 4.03
#